data_AF-A0A965VUV9-F1
#
_entry.id   AF-A0A965VUV9-F1
#
_cell.length_a   1.000
_cell.length_b   1.000
_cell.length_c   1.000
_cell.angle_alpha   90.00
_cell.angle_beta   90.00
_cell.angle_gamma   90.00
#
_symmetry.space_group_name_H-M   'P 1'
#
loop_
_entity.id
_entity.type
_entity.pdbx_description
1 polymer ?
#
loop_
_entity_poly.entity_id
_entity_poly.type
_entity_poly.pdbx_seq_one_letter_code
_entity_poly.pdbx_strand_id
1 'polypeptide(L)'
;MDHTLAYIIAPMLKQLKATKHGAPYVDDEDVPEHLRSTAAKPKEDENDTDEFHFDRWDWVLDEMIWAFEQHNDDDGDSKFFDHTESEKYREQYGDSDDFHFNEMIKLIKVDHDGLNAWHSRKNNAFKLFGKYYQSLWD
;
A
#
# COMPACT_ATOMS: atom_id res chain seq x y z
N MET A 1 15.28 0.63 -9.28
CA MET A 1 14.68 1.07 -10.57
C MET A 1 13.21 1.34 -10.34
N ASP A 2 12.49 0.33 -9.84
CA ASP A 2 11.24 0.44 -9.08
C ASP A 2 11.11 1.72 -8.22
N HIS A 3 12.10 2.04 -7.38
CA HIS A 3 12.04 3.26 -6.55
C HIS A 3 11.92 4.54 -7.39
N THR A 4 12.74 4.68 -8.43
CA THR A 4 12.67 5.82 -9.37
C THR A 4 11.34 5.86 -10.13
N LEU A 5 10.79 4.69 -10.50
CA LEU A 5 9.49 4.62 -11.17
C LEU A 5 8.36 5.07 -10.24
N ALA A 6 8.41 4.73 -8.96
CA ALA A 6 7.39 5.11 -7.98
C ALA A 6 7.27 6.64 -7.82
N TYR A 7 8.37 7.40 -7.93
CA TYR A 7 8.35 8.86 -7.97
C TYR A 7 7.62 9.45 -9.19
N ILE A 8 7.49 8.69 -10.28
CA ILE A 8 6.74 9.08 -11.48
C ILE A 8 5.30 8.57 -11.39
N ILE A 9 5.12 7.30 -11.01
CA ILE A 9 3.81 6.64 -11.00
C ILE A 9 2.87 7.26 -9.97
N ALA A 10 3.32 7.50 -8.73
CA ALA A 10 2.47 8.06 -7.68
C ALA A 10 1.80 9.41 -8.06
N PRO A 11 2.54 10.44 -8.54
CA PRO A 11 1.90 11.69 -8.96
C PRO A 11 1.00 11.51 -10.19
N MET A 12 1.35 10.63 -11.14
CA MET A 12 0.52 10.35 -12.31
C MET A 12 -0.81 9.69 -11.94
N LEU A 13 -0.81 8.75 -10.99
CA LEU A 13 -2.03 8.13 -10.48
C LEU A 13 -2.92 9.13 -9.73
N LYS A 14 -2.33 10.04 -8.95
CA LYS A 14 -3.07 11.14 -8.31
C LYS A 14 -3.72 12.08 -9.33
N GLN A 15 -2.99 12.43 -10.39
CA GLN A 15 -3.53 13.22 -11.49
C GLN A 15 -4.68 12.50 -12.17
N LEU A 16 -4.49 11.23 -12.56
CA LEU A 16 -5.54 10.40 -13.17
C LEU A 16 -6.79 10.35 -12.27
N LYS A 17 -6.63 10.10 -10.97
CA LYS A 17 -7.77 10.07 -10.04
C LYS A 17 -8.54 11.39 -10.04
N ALA A 18 -7.86 12.52 -10.17
CA ALA A 18 -8.46 13.85 -10.19
C ALA A 18 -9.11 14.22 -11.53
N THR A 19 -8.60 13.71 -12.66
CA THR A 19 -9.03 14.11 -14.02
C THR A 19 -9.82 13.06 -14.80
N LYS A 20 -9.87 11.81 -14.33
CA LYS A 20 -10.55 10.70 -15.03
C LYS A 20 -11.99 11.01 -15.42
N HIS A 21 -12.38 10.56 -16.61
CA HIS A 21 -13.75 10.69 -17.12
C HIS A 21 -14.60 9.40 -16.98
N GLY A 22 -14.04 8.32 -16.43
CA GLY A 22 -14.74 7.05 -16.26
C GLY A 22 -14.07 6.09 -15.29
N ALA A 23 -14.60 4.86 -15.26
CA ALA A 23 -14.04 3.75 -14.49
C ALA A 23 -14.12 2.45 -15.32
N PRO A 24 -13.04 1.65 -15.35
CA PRO A 24 -13.09 0.31 -15.93
C PRO A 24 -13.98 -0.61 -15.11
N TYR A 25 -14.24 -1.82 -15.62
CA TYR A 25 -14.79 -2.88 -14.80
C TYR A 25 -13.74 -3.37 -13.80
N VAL A 26 -14.08 -3.36 -12.51
CA VAL A 26 -13.25 -3.85 -11.41
C VAL A 26 -13.88 -5.13 -10.85
N ASP A 27 -13.07 -6.17 -10.65
CA ASP A 27 -13.55 -7.45 -10.14
C ASP A 27 -13.90 -7.34 -8.65
N ASP A 28 -14.98 -7.99 -8.24
CA ASP A 28 -15.42 -7.99 -6.84
C ASP A 28 -14.35 -8.57 -5.89
N GLU A 29 -13.51 -9.50 -6.36
CA GLU A 29 -12.42 -10.08 -5.56
C GLU A 29 -11.31 -9.07 -5.21
N ASP A 30 -11.17 -8.02 -6.01
CA ASP A 30 -10.11 -7.02 -5.85
C ASP A 30 -10.47 -5.93 -4.84
N VAL A 31 -11.73 -5.86 -4.41
CA VAL A 31 -12.23 -4.82 -3.50
C VAL A 31 -12.81 -5.42 -2.21
N PRO A 32 -12.89 -4.63 -1.12
CA PRO A 32 -13.56 -5.03 0.12
C PRO A 32 -15.03 -5.39 -0.12
N GLU A 33 -15.57 -6.28 0.72
CA GLU A 33 -16.92 -6.85 0.54
C GLU A 33 -18.03 -5.80 0.42
N HIS A 34 -17.91 -4.67 1.12
CA HIS A 34 -18.91 -3.60 1.09
C HIS A 34 -18.93 -2.78 -0.20
N LEU A 35 -17.92 -2.91 -1.07
CA LEU A 35 -17.85 -2.25 -2.38
C LEU A 35 -18.18 -3.20 -3.55
N ARG A 36 -18.39 -4.49 -3.25
CA ARG A 36 -18.70 -5.49 -4.27
C ARG A 36 -20.05 -5.23 -4.90
N SER A 37 -20.20 -5.61 -6.17
CA SER A 37 -21.46 -5.54 -6.90
C SER A 37 -22.60 -6.28 -6.21
N THR A 38 -22.27 -7.33 -5.46
CA THR A 38 -23.22 -8.12 -4.65
C THR A 38 -23.75 -7.39 -3.41
N ALA A 39 -23.06 -6.35 -2.94
CA ALA A 39 -23.54 -5.48 -1.87
C ALA A 39 -24.48 -4.38 -2.38
N ALA A 40 -24.49 -4.13 -3.70
CA ALA A 40 -25.28 -3.11 -4.32
C ALA A 40 -26.76 -3.52 -4.47
N LYS A 41 -27.64 -2.53 -4.59
CA LYS A 41 -29.02 -2.77 -5.01
C LYS A 41 -29.08 -3.39 -6.41
N PRO A 42 -30.10 -4.21 -6.72
CA PRO A 42 -30.34 -4.69 -8.06
C PRO A 42 -30.46 -3.53 -9.05
N LYS A 43 -29.83 -3.71 -10.22
CA LYS A 43 -29.91 -2.75 -11.32
C LYS A 43 -31.32 -2.71 -11.90
N GLU A 44 -31.71 -1.57 -12.46
CA GLU A 44 -32.98 -1.44 -13.20
C GLU A 44 -32.86 -2.13 -14.56
N ASP A 45 -31.76 -1.87 -15.28
CA ASP A 45 -31.42 -2.53 -16.55
C ASP A 45 -30.07 -3.26 -16.48
N GLU A 46 -29.91 -4.32 -17.28
CA GLU A 46 -28.64 -5.10 -17.34
C GLU A 46 -27.44 -4.27 -17.83
N ASN A 47 -27.69 -3.19 -18.58
CA ASN A 47 -26.65 -2.31 -19.11
C ASN A 47 -26.22 -1.22 -18.12
N ASP A 48 -26.86 -1.11 -16.96
CA ASP A 48 -26.50 -0.11 -15.95
C ASP A 48 -25.22 -0.51 -15.20
N THR A 49 -24.52 0.49 -14.69
CA THR A 49 -23.51 0.32 -13.65
C THR A 49 -24.19 0.26 -12.29
N ASP A 50 -23.74 -0.62 -11.39
CA ASP A 50 -24.24 -0.61 -10.01
C ASP A 50 -23.72 0.60 -9.23
N GLU A 51 -24.31 0.83 -8.05
CA GLU A 51 -24.04 2.01 -7.23
C GLU A 51 -22.57 2.13 -6.78
N PHE A 52 -21.83 1.02 -6.73
CA PHE A 52 -20.43 0.99 -6.28
C PHE A 52 -19.42 0.93 -7.44
N HIS A 53 -19.85 0.99 -8.70
CA HIS A 53 -18.96 0.85 -9.86
C HIS A 53 -17.77 1.83 -9.83
N PHE A 54 -18.04 3.12 -9.57
CA PHE A 54 -16.99 4.13 -9.49
C PHE A 54 -16.20 4.05 -8.18
N ASP A 55 -16.85 3.70 -7.08
CA ASP A 55 -16.21 3.55 -5.76
C ASP A 55 -15.18 2.41 -5.76
N ARG A 56 -15.46 1.31 -6.48
CA ARG A 56 -14.49 0.22 -6.68
C ARG A 56 -13.22 0.73 -7.36
N TRP A 57 -13.37 1.53 -8.41
CA TRP A 57 -12.21 2.08 -9.11
C TRP A 57 -11.44 3.10 -8.29
N ASP A 58 -12.15 3.96 -7.55
CA ASP A 58 -11.51 4.92 -6.65
C ASP A 58 -10.72 4.22 -5.54
N TRP A 59 -11.26 3.12 -4.99
CA TRP A 59 -10.56 2.29 -4.01
C TRP A 59 -9.29 1.66 -4.59
N VAL A 60 -9.38 1.10 -5.80
CA VAL A 60 -8.21 0.51 -6.48
C VAL A 60 -7.13 1.56 -6.73
N LEU A 61 -7.50 2.76 -7.21
CA LEU A 61 -6.56 3.86 -7.40
C LEU A 61 -5.92 4.30 -6.07
N ASP A 62 -6.70 4.36 -4.98
CA ASP A 62 -6.19 4.70 -3.65
C ASP A 62 -5.17 3.68 -3.14
N GLU A 63 -5.42 2.38 -3.31
CA GLU A 63 -4.46 1.35 -2.93
C GLU A 63 -3.17 1.45 -3.74
N MET A 64 -3.25 1.68 -5.06
CA MET A 64 -2.08 1.89 -5.89
C MET A 64 -1.29 3.14 -5.46
N ILE A 65 -1.96 4.29 -5.29
CA ILE A 65 -1.34 5.54 -4.86
C ILE A 65 -0.63 5.34 -3.53
N TRP A 66 -1.34 4.79 -2.54
CA TRP A 66 -0.79 4.52 -1.22
C TRP A 66 0.46 3.64 -1.31
N ALA A 67 0.42 2.54 -2.07
CA ALA A 67 1.56 1.63 -2.15
C ALA A 67 2.78 2.23 -2.83
N PHE A 68 2.61 3.04 -3.88
CA PHE A 68 3.73 3.75 -4.52
C PHE A 68 4.27 4.88 -3.65
N GLU A 69 3.43 5.58 -2.88
CA GLU A 69 3.91 6.53 -1.86
C GLU A 69 4.71 5.84 -0.76
N GLN A 70 4.20 4.72 -0.23
CA GLN A 70 4.91 3.88 0.73
C GLN A 70 6.15 3.21 0.15
N HIS A 71 6.29 3.15 -1.18
CA HIS A 71 7.50 2.67 -1.83
C HIS A 71 8.55 3.78 -1.97
N ASN A 72 8.13 5.04 -2.08
CA ASN A 72 9.01 6.22 -2.06
C ASN A 72 9.53 6.58 -0.65
N ASP A 73 8.90 6.02 0.40
CA ASP A 73 9.27 6.23 1.80
C ASP A 73 10.33 5.20 2.21
N ASP A 74 11.60 5.60 2.12
CA ASP A 74 12.77 4.77 2.44
C ASP A 74 12.76 4.25 3.89
N ASP A 75 12.14 4.99 4.81
CA ASP A 75 12.05 4.65 6.24
C ASP A 75 10.66 4.13 6.64
N GLY A 76 9.80 3.81 5.66
CA GLY A 76 8.39 3.52 5.91
C GLY A 76 8.12 2.30 6.79
N ASP A 77 9.08 1.38 6.92
CA ASP A 77 8.99 0.20 7.78
C ASP A 77 9.56 0.42 9.19
N SER A 78 10.31 1.51 9.43
CA SER A 78 10.89 1.86 10.73
C SER A 78 9.87 1.86 11.87
N LYS A 79 8.61 2.20 11.58
CA LYS A 79 7.49 2.18 12.53
C LYS A 79 7.18 0.81 13.14
N PHE A 80 7.68 -0.28 12.55
CA PHE A 80 7.54 -1.64 13.06
C PHE A 80 8.71 -2.08 13.95
N PHE A 81 9.73 -1.23 14.13
CA PHE A 81 10.91 -1.50 14.93
C PHE A 81 10.94 -0.58 16.15
N ASP A 82 10.95 -1.17 17.34
CA ASP A 82 11.14 -0.45 18.60
C ASP A 82 12.61 -0.59 19.05
N HIS A 83 13.33 0.53 18.92
CA HIS A 83 14.75 0.65 19.26
C HIS A 83 15.00 1.08 20.71
N THR A 84 13.95 1.34 21.51
CA THR A 84 14.05 1.99 22.83
C THR A 84 15.06 1.30 23.76
N GLU A 85 15.04 -0.03 23.84
CA GLU A 85 15.96 -0.78 24.71
C GLU A 85 17.38 -0.87 24.13
N SER A 86 17.50 -0.94 22.80
CA SER A 86 18.80 -0.94 22.12
C SER A 86 19.52 0.42 22.28
N GLU A 87 18.78 1.52 22.27
CA GLU A 87 19.32 2.87 22.46
C GLU A 87 19.82 3.09 23.89
N LYS A 88 19.05 2.66 24.91
CA LYS A 88 19.51 2.68 26.31
C LYS A 88 20.78 1.86 26.50
N TYR A 89 20.86 0.68 25.88
CA TYR A 89 22.06 -0.15 25.94
C TYR A 89 23.27 0.56 25.32
N ARG A 90 23.07 1.19 24.14
CA ARG A 90 24.11 1.97 23.46
C ARG A 90 24.63 3.11 24.33
N GLU A 91 23.76 3.85 25.00
CA GLU A 91 24.15 4.94 25.89
C GLU A 91 24.98 4.43 27.08
N GLN A 92 24.65 3.26 27.60
CA GLN A 92 25.30 2.70 28.78
C GLN A 92 26.66 2.04 28.47
N TYR A 93 26.74 1.33 27.36
CA TYR A 93 27.88 0.44 27.05
C TYR A 93 28.66 0.82 25.79
N GLY A 94 28.13 1.72 24.96
CA GLY A 94 28.71 2.07 23.66
C GLY A 94 28.45 1.01 22.59
N ASP A 95 29.00 1.28 21.40
CA ASP A 95 28.91 0.43 20.19
C ASP A 95 30.32 0.31 19.58
N SER A 96 31.30 -0.05 20.43
CA SER A 96 32.72 0.00 20.08
C SER A 96 33.26 -1.30 19.49
N ASP A 97 32.50 -2.40 19.60
CA ASP A 97 32.89 -3.72 19.10
C ASP A 97 31.68 -4.58 18.73
N ASP A 98 31.96 -5.70 18.06
CA ASP A 98 30.96 -6.66 17.59
C ASP A 98 30.12 -7.25 18.73
N PHE A 99 30.64 -7.31 19.95
CA PHE A 99 29.89 -7.85 21.07
C PHE A 99 28.75 -6.91 21.45
N HIS A 100 29.04 -5.62 21.64
CA HIS A 100 28.02 -4.63 21.98
C HIS A 100 27.00 -4.42 20.86
N PHE A 101 27.45 -4.44 19.60
CA PHE A 101 26.55 -4.39 18.44
C PHE A 101 25.55 -5.55 18.41
N ASN A 102 26.03 -6.78 18.63
CA ASN A 102 25.17 -7.97 18.64
C ASN A 102 24.16 -7.98 19.79
N GLU A 103 24.53 -7.46 20.97
CA GLU A 103 23.60 -7.30 22.08
C GLU A 103 22.51 -6.25 21.77
N MET A 104 22.87 -5.12 21.14
CA MET A 104 21.90 -4.11 20.71
C MET A 104 20.88 -4.66 19.73
N ILE A 105 21.31 -5.43 18.72
CA ILE A 105 20.41 -6.03 17.73
C ILE A 105 19.35 -6.92 18.40
N LYS A 106 19.74 -7.72 19.40
CA LYS A 106 18.81 -8.61 20.12
C LYS A 106 17.74 -7.85 20.92
N LEU A 107 18.00 -6.59 21.26
CA LEU A 107 17.09 -5.74 22.04
C LEU A 107 16.07 -5.01 21.16
N ILE A 108 16.27 -4.98 19.84
CA ILE A 108 15.30 -4.39 18.90
C ILE A 108 14.07 -5.29 18.87
N LYS A 109 12.92 -4.71 19.19
CA LYS A 109 11.64 -5.42 19.09
C LYS A 109 11.02 -5.15 17.74
N VAL A 110 10.42 -6.17 17.13
CA VAL A 110 9.81 -6.09 15.81
C VAL A 110 8.33 -6.48 15.89
N ASP A 111 7.44 -5.62 15.41
CA ASP A 111 6.05 -5.96 15.12
C ASP A 111 5.97 -6.72 13.79
N HIS A 112 6.21 -8.02 13.85
CA HIS A 112 6.20 -8.87 12.67
C HIS A 112 4.83 -8.94 11.98
N ASP A 113 3.73 -8.90 12.73
CA ASP A 113 2.39 -8.98 12.17
C ASP A 113 2.04 -7.71 11.40
N GLY A 114 2.34 -6.54 11.99
CA GLY A 114 2.18 -5.24 11.33
C GLY A 114 3.05 -5.11 10.08
N LEU A 115 4.33 -5.51 10.18
CA LEU A 115 5.26 -5.49 9.06
C LEU A 115 4.78 -6.38 7.90
N ASN A 116 4.36 -7.61 8.20
CA ASN A 116 3.84 -8.55 7.21
C ASN A 116 2.55 -8.04 6.56
N ALA A 117 1.63 -7.46 7.34
CA ALA A 117 0.40 -6.87 6.83
C ALA A 117 0.67 -5.68 5.90
N TRP A 118 1.61 -4.80 6.27
CA TRP A 118 2.02 -3.66 5.46
C TRP A 118 2.64 -4.09 4.13
N HIS A 119 3.57 -5.05 4.13
CA HIS A 119 4.12 -5.62 2.90
C HIS A 119 3.05 -6.32 2.06
N SER A 120 2.13 -7.06 2.69
CA SER A 120 1.05 -7.75 1.98
C SER A 120 0.12 -6.77 1.27
N ARG A 121 -0.22 -5.64 1.92
CA ARG A 121 -1.02 -4.57 1.30
C ARG A 121 -0.28 -3.93 0.11
N LYS A 122 1.01 -3.59 0.27
CA LYS A 122 1.83 -3.06 -0.85
C LYS A 122 1.86 -4.04 -2.03
N ASN A 123 2.08 -5.32 -1.76
CA ASN A 123 2.11 -6.35 -2.79
C ASN A 123 0.76 -6.51 -3.50
N ASN A 124 -0.35 -6.40 -2.77
CA ASN A 124 -1.68 -6.42 -3.37
C ASN A 124 -1.87 -5.24 -4.33
N ALA A 125 -1.54 -4.03 -3.89
CA ALA A 125 -1.63 -2.83 -4.72
C ALA A 125 -0.76 -2.91 -5.99
N PHE A 126 0.43 -3.50 -5.93
CA PHE A 126 1.25 -3.72 -7.14
C PHE A 126 0.62 -4.74 -8.10
N LYS A 127 -0.06 -5.78 -7.59
CA LYS A 127 -0.84 -6.69 -8.43
C LYS A 127 -2.00 -5.96 -9.10
N LEU A 128 -2.74 -5.12 -8.36
CA LEU A 128 -3.80 -4.29 -8.91
C LEU A 128 -3.26 -3.35 -10.00
N PHE A 129 -2.12 -2.70 -9.76
CA PHE A 129 -1.44 -1.87 -10.75
C PHE A 129 -1.14 -2.65 -12.04
N GLY A 130 -0.59 -3.86 -11.93
CA GLY A 130 -0.34 -4.72 -13.09
C GLY A 130 -1.62 -5.16 -13.81
N LYS A 131 -2.65 -5.56 -13.05
CA LYS A 131 -3.94 -6.03 -13.57
C LYS A 131 -4.68 -4.93 -14.34
N TYR A 132 -4.70 -3.71 -13.79
CA TYR A 132 -5.42 -2.56 -14.35
C TYR A 132 -4.53 -1.56 -15.10
N TYR A 133 -3.30 -1.93 -15.46
CA TYR A 133 -2.36 -1.01 -16.10
C TYR A 133 -2.92 -0.37 -17.38
N GLN A 134 -3.62 -1.16 -18.21
CA GLN A 134 -4.24 -0.67 -19.44
C GLN A 134 -5.53 0.11 -19.21
N SER A 135 -5.98 0.21 -17.96
CA SER A 135 -7.13 1.02 -17.53
C SER A 135 -6.75 2.39 -16.99
N LEU A 136 -5.46 2.74 -17.01
CA LEU A 136 -4.93 4.03 -16.56
C LEU A 136 -5.02 5.11 -17.67
N TRP A 137 -6.18 5.21 -18.32
CA TRP A 137 -6.51 6.26 -19.29
C TRP A 137 -7.38 7.33 -18.62
N ASP A 138 -7.17 8.61 -18.96
CA ASP A 138 -7.97 9.74 -18.49
C ASP A 138 -9.10 10.11 -19.46
#